data_AF-A0A7C5ZYV2-F1
#
_entry.id   AF-A0A7C5ZYV2-F1
#
_cell.length_a   1.000
_cell.length_b   1.000
_cell.length_c   1.000
_cell.angle_alpha   90.00
_cell.angle_beta   90.00
_cell.angle_gamma   90.00
#
_symmetry.space_group_name_H-M   'P 1'
#
loop_
_entity.id
_entity.type
_entity.pdbx_description
1 polymer ?
#
loop_
_entity_poly.entity_id
_entity_poly.type
_entity_poly.pdbx_seq_one_letter_code
_entity_poly.pdbx_strand_id
1 'polypeptide(L)'
;MRRSHTIRIVVLTIVLLSIINCKVGISGDEKEYYYKLRMSFINNGSNDYFLTLEDKLFTVFPNTSVQQVYIVEANPSVERTLRDEDGNLFAELNLPETIRPGENITVTILMKINLISRSLPQVSIDSSGTLFDIPVELVNYTTSSGAWKYENEDLKYIAELAAHIRGNDTNVLRIICEMVEFIGSRVEYPSGEELRPPQYPSQTLPSPGERGEGDCDDQSTLLITMLRSIGIPAYLQTGGVLSTDYSLNGNTWDGHLTISSRGIGWHGWVEAYIPPWGWLPVDITYGYYPQRQNPLSSIKYSASATEHVLESEKYSNMDFVAESLRTEERIKRSSLYLHVEEEVYTRSLFDNNLNWGEPLKKSIILLILLLTILVIVLATLYLLERRAYLKGFNNVRIEILRLTIPDNLDVEMQHKLRVTNLKTSDISLN
;
A
#
# COMPACT_ATOMS: atom_id res chain seq x y z
N MET A 1 -49.07 -21.23 12.54
CA MET A 1 -48.02 -20.48 13.26
C MET A 1 -46.66 -20.45 12.52
N ARG A 2 -46.62 -20.27 11.18
CA ARG A 2 -45.36 -20.26 10.37
C ARG A 2 -45.10 -18.97 9.58
N ARG A 3 -45.99 -17.95 9.66
CA ARG A 3 -45.89 -16.69 8.90
C ARG A 3 -44.92 -15.65 9.50
N SER A 4 -44.45 -15.85 10.73
CA SER A 4 -43.53 -14.92 11.41
C SER A 4 -42.06 -15.11 11.02
N HIS A 5 -41.65 -16.32 10.61
CA HIS A 5 -40.24 -16.62 10.36
C HIS A 5 -39.75 -16.10 9.00
N THR A 6 -40.57 -16.15 7.95
CA THR A 6 -40.13 -15.73 6.60
C THR A 6 -39.98 -14.21 6.48
N ILE A 7 -40.84 -13.42 7.12
CA ILE A 7 -40.73 -11.96 7.16
C ILE A 7 -39.53 -11.55 8.03
N ARG A 8 -39.27 -12.26 9.13
CA ARG A 8 -38.06 -12.06 9.94
C ARG A 8 -36.80 -12.36 9.14
N ILE A 9 -36.76 -13.41 8.33
CA ILE A 9 -35.58 -13.74 7.49
C ILE A 9 -35.34 -12.65 6.46
N VAL A 10 -36.34 -12.18 5.71
CA VAL A 10 -36.13 -11.13 4.68
C VAL A 10 -35.69 -9.79 5.30
N VAL A 11 -36.24 -9.40 6.44
CA VAL A 11 -35.80 -8.19 7.16
C VAL A 11 -34.41 -8.39 7.78
N LEU A 12 -34.09 -9.58 8.30
CA LEU A 12 -32.73 -9.89 8.78
C LEU A 12 -31.72 -9.87 7.64
N THR A 13 -32.07 -10.32 6.43
CA THR A 13 -31.17 -10.30 5.27
C THR A 13 -30.97 -8.88 4.72
N ILE A 14 -32.00 -8.04 4.71
CA ILE A 14 -31.88 -6.62 4.31
C ILE A 14 -31.08 -5.83 5.35
N VAL A 15 -31.27 -6.11 6.65
CA VAL A 15 -30.49 -5.52 7.74
C VAL A 15 -29.05 -6.06 7.75
N LEU A 16 -28.82 -7.36 7.49
CA LEU A 16 -27.46 -7.90 7.33
C LEU A 16 -26.76 -7.30 6.11
N LEU A 17 -27.46 -7.09 4.98
CA LEU A 17 -26.88 -6.46 3.79
C LEU A 17 -26.61 -4.97 4.00
N SER A 18 -27.36 -4.28 4.87
CA SER A 18 -27.07 -2.90 5.26
C SER A 18 -26.02 -2.77 6.38
N ILE A 19 -25.83 -3.81 7.20
CA ILE A 19 -24.73 -3.90 8.18
C ILE A 19 -23.42 -4.33 7.51
N ILE A 20 -23.44 -5.15 6.45
CA ILE A 20 -22.25 -5.48 5.65
C ILE A 20 -21.76 -4.26 4.83
N ASN A 21 -22.63 -3.27 4.57
CA ASN A 21 -22.24 -1.98 4.02
C ASN A 21 -21.95 -0.91 5.10
N CYS A 22 -21.95 -1.29 6.39
CA CYS A 22 -21.38 -0.45 7.42
C CYS A 22 -19.86 -0.64 7.39
N LYS A 23 -19.21 0.02 6.41
CA LYS A 23 -17.85 0.50 6.64
C LYS A 23 -17.96 1.35 7.90
N VAL A 24 -17.53 0.78 9.02
CA VAL A 24 -17.11 1.54 10.18
C VAL A 24 -16.06 2.49 9.63
N GLY A 25 -16.45 3.75 9.48
CA GLY A 25 -15.56 4.81 9.09
C GLY A 25 -14.49 4.95 10.16
N ILE A 26 -13.33 4.35 9.91
CA ILE A 26 -12.10 4.93 10.41
C ILE A 26 -11.83 6.08 9.45
N SER A 27 -12.16 7.28 9.89
CA SER A 27 -11.84 8.50 9.17
C SER A 27 -10.32 8.67 9.16
N GLY A 28 -9.71 8.18 8.09
CA GLY A 28 -8.36 8.47 7.63
C GLY A 28 -8.40 8.28 6.13
N ASP A 29 -7.64 9.07 5.39
CA ASP A 29 -7.71 9.25 3.94
C ASP A 29 -7.20 8.00 3.17
N GLU A 30 -7.81 6.83 3.41
CA GLU A 30 -7.41 5.55 2.81
C GLU A 30 -7.58 5.61 1.30
N LYS A 31 -6.46 5.54 0.56
CA LYS A 31 -6.45 5.53 -0.90
C LYS A 31 -6.02 4.17 -1.43
N GLU A 32 -6.76 3.70 -2.42
CA GLU A 32 -6.51 2.45 -3.12
C GLU A 32 -5.73 2.71 -4.42
N TYR A 33 -4.58 2.06 -4.54
CA TYR A 33 -3.73 2.05 -5.72
C TYR A 33 -3.53 0.64 -6.23
N TYR A 34 -3.12 0.54 -7.49
CA TYR A 34 -2.63 -0.69 -8.09
C TYR A 34 -1.25 -0.40 -8.66
N TYR A 35 -0.27 -1.20 -8.27
CA TYR A 35 1.07 -1.19 -8.84
C TYR A 35 1.20 -2.39 -9.77
N LYS A 36 1.57 -2.13 -11.02
CA LYS A 36 1.81 -3.15 -12.02
C LYS A 36 3.26 -3.07 -12.45
N LEU A 37 3.99 -4.16 -12.22
CA LEU A 37 5.33 -4.38 -12.76
C LEU A 37 5.24 -5.33 -13.95
N ARG A 38 5.91 -4.99 -15.04
CA ARG A 38 6.18 -5.87 -16.16
C ARG A 38 7.66 -5.83 -16.48
N MET A 39 8.35 -6.95 -16.32
CA MET A 39 9.80 -7.06 -16.54
C MET A 39 10.09 -8.10 -17.60
N SER A 40 10.78 -7.73 -18.67
CA SER A 40 11.19 -8.64 -19.74
C SER A 40 12.68 -8.90 -19.68
N PHE A 41 13.04 -10.18 -19.66
CA PHE A 41 14.40 -10.71 -19.73
C PHE A 41 14.65 -11.18 -21.17
N ILE A 42 15.62 -10.60 -21.86
CA ILE A 42 15.89 -10.86 -23.27
C ILE A 42 17.33 -11.34 -23.41
N ASN A 43 17.55 -12.52 -24.01
CA ASN A 43 18.89 -13.00 -24.29
C ASN A 43 19.31 -12.64 -25.72
N ASN A 44 20.14 -11.61 -25.87
CA ASN A 44 20.67 -11.17 -27.17
C ASN A 44 22.02 -11.84 -27.53
N GLY A 45 22.43 -12.85 -26.77
CA GLY A 45 23.68 -13.58 -26.99
C GLY A 45 23.53 -14.76 -27.94
N SER A 46 24.66 -15.44 -28.19
CA SER A 46 24.73 -16.66 -29.00
C SER A 46 24.66 -17.95 -28.18
N ASN A 47 24.69 -17.86 -26.85
CA ASN A 47 24.61 -18.99 -25.93
C ASN A 47 23.40 -18.85 -25.00
N ASP A 48 22.97 -19.96 -24.39
CA ASP A 48 21.94 -19.95 -23.34
C ASP A 48 22.39 -19.06 -22.16
N TYR A 49 21.47 -18.24 -21.66
CA TYR A 49 21.66 -17.49 -20.42
C TYR A 49 21.04 -18.26 -19.26
N PHE A 50 21.81 -18.52 -18.21
CA PHE A 50 21.33 -19.22 -17.01
C PHE A 50 20.85 -18.20 -15.97
N LEU A 51 19.57 -18.26 -15.62
CA LEU A 51 18.97 -17.36 -14.63
C LEU A 51 19.51 -17.70 -13.24
N THR A 52 20.01 -16.67 -12.56
CA THR A 52 20.42 -16.75 -11.15
C THR A 52 19.20 -16.72 -10.23
N LEU A 53 19.40 -16.98 -8.94
CA LEU A 53 18.33 -16.77 -7.95
C LEU A 53 17.88 -15.30 -7.95
N GLU A 54 18.84 -14.37 -7.99
CA GLU A 54 18.59 -12.93 -7.99
C GLU A 54 17.66 -12.49 -9.13
N ASP A 55 17.86 -13.02 -10.34
CA ASP A 55 17.00 -12.73 -11.51
C ASP A 55 15.54 -13.22 -11.33
N LYS A 56 15.29 -14.08 -10.34
CA LYS A 56 13.97 -14.64 -10.03
C LYS A 56 13.30 -14.00 -8.83
N LEU A 57 13.99 -13.11 -8.10
CA LEU A 57 13.47 -12.45 -6.91
C LEU A 57 12.82 -11.11 -7.25
N PHE A 58 11.60 -10.93 -6.75
CA PHE A 58 10.85 -9.68 -6.90
C PHE A 58 10.40 -9.19 -5.53
N THR A 59 10.55 -7.89 -5.30
CA THR A 59 10.17 -7.26 -4.04
C THR A 59 8.69 -7.46 -3.75
N VAL A 60 8.40 -7.88 -2.52
CA VAL A 60 7.05 -7.86 -1.96
C VAL A 60 7.00 -6.74 -0.94
N PHE A 61 6.29 -5.67 -1.28
CA PHE A 61 6.15 -4.51 -0.40
C PHE A 61 5.58 -4.93 0.97
N PRO A 62 6.13 -4.41 2.08
CA PRO A 62 5.74 -4.82 3.42
C PRO A 62 4.31 -4.39 3.76
N ASN A 63 3.67 -5.13 4.68
CA ASN A 63 2.45 -4.67 5.34
C ASN A 63 2.84 -3.95 6.63
N THR A 64 2.45 -2.69 6.76
CA THR A 64 2.74 -1.84 7.92
C THR A 64 1.45 -1.22 8.47
N SER A 65 1.56 -0.34 9.46
CA SER A 65 0.39 0.41 9.96
C SER A 65 -0.13 1.43 8.96
N VAL A 66 0.66 1.81 7.95
CA VAL A 66 0.31 2.82 6.95
C VAL A 66 0.04 2.23 5.57
N GLN A 67 0.37 0.96 5.33
CA GLN A 67 0.07 0.28 4.07
C GLN A 67 -0.33 -1.19 4.22
N GLN A 68 -1.22 -1.64 3.34
CA GLN A 68 -1.55 -3.05 3.14
C GLN A 68 -1.47 -3.40 1.66
N VAL A 69 -0.69 -4.41 1.33
CA VAL A 69 -0.37 -4.84 -0.03
C VAL A 69 -0.82 -6.27 -0.26
N TYR A 70 -1.44 -6.50 -1.42
CA TYR A 70 -1.95 -7.79 -1.83
C TYR A 70 -1.47 -8.08 -3.25
N ILE A 71 -0.80 -9.21 -3.47
CA ILE A 71 -0.52 -9.71 -4.81
C ILE A 71 -1.83 -10.21 -5.40
N VAL A 72 -2.32 -9.51 -6.43
CA VAL A 72 -3.54 -9.85 -7.18
C VAL A 72 -3.22 -10.86 -8.27
N GLU A 73 -2.11 -10.65 -8.96
CA GLU A 73 -1.64 -11.50 -10.05
C GLU A 73 -0.11 -11.55 -10.03
N ALA A 74 0.44 -12.74 -10.29
CA ALA A 74 1.85 -12.93 -10.58
C ALA A 74 1.97 -13.99 -11.68
N ASN A 75 2.58 -13.63 -12.80
CA ASN A 75 2.82 -14.51 -13.92
C ASN A 75 4.27 -14.37 -14.42
N PRO A 76 5.10 -15.42 -14.36
CA PRO A 76 4.83 -16.75 -13.79
C PRO A 76 4.49 -16.73 -12.29
N SER A 77 3.90 -17.81 -11.79
CA SER A 77 3.42 -17.90 -10.41
C SER A 77 4.57 -17.84 -9.39
N VAL A 78 4.27 -17.33 -8.19
CA VAL A 78 5.18 -17.38 -7.03
C VAL A 78 5.45 -18.83 -6.63
N GLU A 79 6.72 -19.23 -6.58
CA GLU A 79 7.17 -20.53 -6.10
C GLU A 79 7.28 -20.57 -4.58
N ARG A 80 7.97 -19.58 -4.00
CA ARG A 80 8.12 -19.39 -2.56
C ARG A 80 8.42 -17.93 -2.22
N THR A 81 8.42 -17.62 -0.93
CA THR A 81 8.89 -16.34 -0.41
C THR A 81 10.17 -16.52 0.39
N LEU A 82 11.06 -15.53 0.30
CA LEU A 82 12.34 -15.49 0.99
C LEU A 82 12.45 -14.17 1.76
N ARG A 83 13.33 -14.15 2.77
CA ARG A 83 13.74 -12.92 3.43
C ARG A 83 15.25 -12.76 3.34
N ASP A 84 15.68 -11.53 3.15
CA ASP A 84 17.10 -11.18 3.30
C ASP A 84 17.46 -11.00 4.79
N GLU A 85 18.68 -10.56 5.04
CA GLU A 85 19.20 -10.33 6.40
C GLU A 85 18.59 -9.12 7.11
N ASP A 86 18.01 -8.17 6.37
CA ASP A 86 17.31 -7.01 6.92
C ASP A 86 15.79 -7.25 7.11
N GLY A 87 15.33 -8.43 6.68
CA GLY A 87 13.96 -8.91 6.83
C GLY A 87 13.03 -8.53 5.69
N ASN A 88 13.55 -7.94 4.60
CA ASN A 88 12.77 -7.60 3.41
C ASN A 88 12.24 -8.88 2.77
N LEU A 89 11.00 -8.83 2.28
CA LEU A 89 10.32 -10.00 1.73
C LEU A 89 10.44 -10.00 0.21
N PHE A 90 10.89 -11.11 -0.34
CA PHE A 90 10.98 -11.33 -1.78
C PHE A 90 10.11 -12.52 -2.20
N ALA A 91 9.49 -12.41 -3.36
CA ALA A 91 8.82 -13.52 -4.03
C ALA A 91 9.76 -14.08 -5.09
N GLU A 92 10.08 -15.37 -4.98
CA GLU A 92 10.75 -16.11 -6.04
C GLU A 92 9.70 -16.60 -7.03
N LEU A 93 9.79 -16.19 -8.29
CA LEU A 93 8.88 -16.63 -9.33
C LEU A 93 9.39 -17.91 -10.01
N ASN A 94 8.45 -18.76 -10.42
CA ASN A 94 8.72 -20.01 -11.14
C ASN A 94 9.11 -19.73 -12.60
N LEU A 95 10.30 -19.16 -12.77
CA LEU A 95 10.95 -18.92 -14.05
C LEU A 95 11.79 -20.13 -14.46
N PRO A 96 11.91 -20.43 -15.77
CA PRO A 96 12.78 -21.49 -16.26
C PRO A 96 14.23 -21.26 -15.82
N GLU A 97 15.06 -22.29 -15.93
CA GLU A 97 16.49 -22.18 -15.58
C GLU A 97 17.29 -21.39 -16.62
N THR A 98 16.85 -21.39 -17.87
CA THR A 98 17.60 -20.81 -19.00
C THR A 98 16.73 -20.01 -19.95
N ILE A 99 17.31 -18.97 -20.55
CA ILE A 99 16.76 -18.24 -21.69
C ILE A 99 17.64 -18.54 -22.91
N ARG A 100 17.08 -19.14 -23.97
CA ARG A 100 17.86 -19.48 -25.17
C ARG A 100 18.20 -18.23 -26.00
N PRO A 101 19.20 -18.31 -26.89
CA PRO A 101 19.54 -17.23 -27.82
C PRO A 101 18.31 -16.68 -28.57
N GLY A 102 18.09 -15.38 -28.47
CA GLY A 102 16.99 -14.66 -29.12
C GLY A 102 15.61 -14.86 -28.48
N GLU A 103 15.49 -15.66 -27.42
CA GLU A 103 14.25 -15.79 -26.65
C GLU A 103 14.13 -14.68 -25.60
N ASN A 104 12.90 -14.48 -25.12
CA ASN A 104 12.61 -13.63 -23.99
C ASN A 104 11.62 -14.28 -23.03
N ILE A 105 11.63 -13.79 -21.79
CA ILE A 105 10.67 -14.15 -20.76
C ILE A 105 10.11 -12.85 -20.20
N THR A 106 8.80 -12.79 -20.00
CA THR A 106 8.15 -11.63 -19.39
C THR A 106 7.52 -12.04 -18.07
N VAL A 107 7.88 -11.33 -17.01
CA VAL A 107 7.22 -11.35 -15.71
C VAL A 107 6.18 -10.24 -15.66
N THR A 108 5.01 -10.50 -15.09
CA THR A 108 4.01 -9.49 -14.75
C THR A 108 3.53 -9.71 -13.32
N ILE A 109 3.60 -8.68 -12.49
CA ILE A 109 3.09 -8.67 -11.11
C ILE A 109 2.10 -7.52 -10.98
N LEU A 110 0.90 -7.82 -10.49
CA LEU A 110 -0.10 -6.83 -10.13
C LEU A 110 -0.33 -6.87 -8.63
N MET A 111 -0.09 -5.75 -7.97
CA MET A 111 -0.32 -5.57 -6.55
C MET A 111 -1.40 -4.53 -6.31
N LYS A 112 -2.34 -4.86 -5.44
CA LYS A 112 -3.30 -3.91 -4.86
C LYS A 112 -2.71 -3.34 -3.58
N ILE A 113 -2.74 -2.03 -3.44
CA ILE A 113 -2.18 -1.30 -2.31
C ILE A 113 -3.28 -0.43 -1.70
N ASN A 114 -3.50 -0.59 -0.40
CA ASN A 114 -4.26 0.36 0.40
C ASN A 114 -3.29 1.17 1.24
N LEU A 115 -3.25 2.49 1.02
CA LEU A 115 -2.37 3.43 1.72
C LEU A 115 -3.16 4.35 2.65
N ILE A 116 -2.57 4.65 3.79
CA ILE A 116 -3.01 5.67 4.73
C ILE A 116 -1.83 6.62 4.94
N SER A 117 -2.07 7.93 4.91
CA SER A 117 -1.02 8.91 5.17
C SER A 117 -0.43 8.73 6.57
N ARG A 118 0.91 8.73 6.67
CA ARG A 118 1.61 8.66 7.95
C ARG A 118 1.36 9.94 8.74
N SER A 119 0.96 9.81 10.00
CA SER A 119 0.87 10.94 10.92
C SER A 119 2.11 10.99 11.79
N LEU A 120 2.85 12.11 11.74
CA LEU A 120 4.01 12.32 12.59
C LEU A 120 3.66 13.10 13.87
N PRO A 121 4.33 12.82 14.99
CA PRO A 121 4.19 13.62 16.19
C PRO A 121 4.75 15.04 15.99
N GLN A 122 4.30 15.97 16.82
CA GLN A 122 4.89 17.31 16.86
C GLN A 122 6.27 17.22 17.54
N VAL A 123 7.31 17.52 16.76
CA VAL A 123 8.72 17.48 17.21
C VAL A 123 9.26 18.88 17.51
N SER A 124 10.06 18.97 18.57
CA SER A 124 10.79 20.18 18.97
C SER A 124 12.10 19.82 19.67
N ILE A 125 13.13 20.66 19.56
CA ILE A 125 14.44 20.38 20.19
C ILE A 125 14.30 20.29 21.71
N ASP A 126 13.51 21.17 22.32
CA ASP A 126 13.30 21.23 23.78
C ASP A 126 12.62 19.99 24.35
N SER A 127 11.83 19.27 23.54
CA SER A 127 11.15 18.03 23.95
C SER A 127 11.89 16.76 23.53
N SER A 128 13.05 16.89 22.89
CA SER A 128 13.86 15.75 22.48
C SER A 128 14.66 15.20 23.66
N GLY A 129 14.73 13.88 23.75
CA GLY A 129 15.63 13.19 24.67
C GLY A 129 17.07 13.24 24.21
N THR A 130 17.90 12.51 24.94
CA THR A 130 19.35 12.49 24.81
C THR A 130 19.85 11.15 24.28
N LEU A 131 21.14 11.07 23.94
CA LEU A 131 21.81 9.82 23.59
C LEU A 131 21.66 8.73 24.67
N PHE A 132 21.47 9.12 25.94
CA PHE A 132 21.28 8.19 27.06
C PHE A 132 19.86 7.62 27.13
N ASP A 133 18.89 8.25 26.44
CA ASP A 133 17.51 7.79 26.36
C ASP A 133 17.29 6.79 25.21
N ILE A 134 18.35 6.48 24.45
CA ILE A 134 18.32 5.50 23.37
C ILE A 134 18.37 4.08 23.96
N PRO A 135 17.40 3.20 23.66
CA PRO A 135 17.39 1.85 24.19
C PRO A 135 18.56 1.00 23.67
N VAL A 136 19.19 0.24 24.57
CA VAL A 136 20.38 -0.59 24.26
C VAL A 136 20.08 -1.69 23.25
N GLU A 137 18.84 -2.15 23.16
CA GLU A 137 18.39 -3.15 22.18
C GLU A 137 18.48 -2.67 20.72
N LEU A 138 18.65 -1.36 20.49
CA LEU A 138 18.81 -0.79 19.16
C LEU A 138 20.26 -0.80 18.65
N VAL A 139 21.18 -1.44 19.36
CA VAL A 139 22.62 -1.52 18.99
C VAL A 139 22.86 -2.05 17.57
N ASN A 140 21.99 -2.90 17.05
CA ASN A 140 22.11 -3.40 15.67
C ASN A 140 21.97 -2.27 14.63
N TYR A 141 21.27 -1.18 14.97
CA TYR A 141 21.10 -0.01 14.11
C TYR A 141 22.17 1.06 14.32
N THR A 142 23.14 0.83 15.20
CA THR A 142 24.34 1.67 15.37
C THR A 142 25.61 0.94 14.97
N THR A 143 25.54 -0.37 14.74
CA THR A 143 26.69 -1.22 14.42
C THR A 143 27.30 -0.84 13.06
N SER A 144 28.64 -0.89 12.99
CA SER A 144 29.40 -0.73 11.76
C SER A 144 29.23 -1.99 10.89
N SER A 145 28.37 -1.92 9.86
CA SER A 145 28.00 -3.05 9.01
C SER A 145 27.53 -2.58 7.63
N GLY A 146 27.41 -3.51 6.67
CA GLY A 146 26.86 -3.22 5.35
C GLY A 146 27.59 -2.11 4.61
N ALA A 147 26.81 -1.15 4.10
CA ALA A 147 27.28 0.08 3.46
C ALA A 147 27.87 1.11 4.46
N TRP A 148 27.68 0.91 5.77
CA TRP A 148 28.01 1.86 6.85
C TRP A 148 29.20 1.42 7.71
N LYS A 149 30.25 0.88 7.08
CA LYS A 149 31.47 0.41 7.77
C LYS A 149 32.38 1.56 8.22
N TYR A 150 31.86 2.47 9.06
CA TYR A 150 32.54 3.67 9.54
C TYR A 150 33.83 3.43 10.35
N GLU A 151 34.12 2.19 10.73
CA GLU A 151 35.39 1.81 11.36
C GLU A 151 36.52 1.56 10.34
N ASN A 152 36.18 1.37 9.05
CA ASN A 152 37.15 1.20 7.99
C ASN A 152 37.88 2.52 7.69
N GLU A 153 39.12 2.42 7.21
CA GLU A 153 39.96 3.60 6.90
C GLU A 153 39.26 4.59 5.94
N ASP A 154 38.51 4.07 4.96
CA ASP A 154 37.82 4.88 3.95
C ASP A 154 36.63 5.69 4.47
N LEU A 155 36.06 5.33 5.62
CA LEU A 155 34.89 6.02 6.21
C LEU A 155 35.19 6.64 7.57
N LYS A 156 36.38 6.39 8.14
CA LYS A 156 36.76 6.87 9.46
C LYS A 156 36.69 8.39 9.60
N TYR A 157 37.06 9.14 8.56
CA TYR A 157 36.98 10.61 8.60
C TYR A 157 35.53 11.12 8.70
N ILE A 158 34.56 10.37 8.18
CA ILE A 158 33.12 10.71 8.29
C ILE A 158 32.66 10.53 9.73
N ALA A 159 33.11 9.47 10.42
CA ALA A 159 32.87 9.28 11.84
C ALA A 159 33.51 10.38 12.69
N GLU A 160 34.76 10.76 12.38
CA GLU A 160 35.46 11.85 13.06
C GLU A 160 34.75 13.20 12.84
N LEU A 161 34.25 13.45 11.63
CA LEU A 161 33.44 14.61 11.29
C LEU A 161 32.12 14.63 12.05
N ALA A 162 31.43 13.49 12.16
CA ALA A 162 30.21 13.36 12.95
C ALA A 162 30.45 13.67 14.44
N ALA A 163 31.55 13.14 15.00
CA ALA A 163 31.96 13.45 16.36
C ALA A 163 32.31 14.93 16.55
N HIS A 164 32.96 15.56 15.56
CA HIS A 164 33.27 16.99 15.57
C HIS A 164 32.01 17.86 15.56
N ILE A 165 31.07 17.57 14.66
CA ILE A 165 29.79 18.29 14.56
C ILE A 165 29.00 18.17 15.87
N ARG A 166 28.86 16.93 16.39
CA ARG A 166 28.20 16.69 17.68
C ARG A 166 28.83 17.49 18.82
N GLY A 167 30.17 17.53 18.87
CA GLY A 167 30.91 18.08 19.99
C GLY A 167 30.49 17.45 21.33
N ASN A 168 30.02 18.27 22.26
CA ASN A 168 29.54 17.84 23.58
C ASN A 168 28.01 17.72 23.67
N ASP A 169 27.28 17.94 22.57
CA ASP A 169 25.83 17.82 22.60
C ASP A 169 25.41 16.36 22.83
N THR A 170 24.28 16.21 23.50
CA THR A 170 23.63 14.93 23.79
C THR A 170 22.18 14.92 23.34
N ASN A 171 21.58 16.07 23.01
CA ASN A 171 20.21 16.16 22.52
C ASN A 171 20.11 15.58 21.10
N VAL A 172 19.37 14.49 20.94
CA VAL A 172 19.38 13.69 19.69
C VAL A 172 18.87 14.50 18.51
N LEU A 173 17.74 15.20 18.68
CA LEU A 173 17.16 15.97 17.58
C LEU A 173 18.07 17.13 17.15
N ARG A 174 18.74 17.80 18.09
CA ARG A 174 19.66 18.89 17.76
C ARG A 174 20.86 18.41 16.97
N ILE A 175 21.47 17.29 17.38
CA ILE A 175 22.57 16.65 16.66
C ILE A 175 22.13 16.30 15.23
N ILE A 176 20.96 15.69 15.06
CA ILE A 176 20.42 15.38 13.72
C ILE A 176 20.24 16.67 12.91
N CYS A 177 19.69 17.73 13.49
CA CYS A 177 19.53 19.01 12.81
C CYS A 177 20.86 19.60 12.32
N GLU A 178 21.91 19.57 13.15
CA GLU A 178 23.24 20.06 12.78
C GLU A 178 23.86 19.22 11.65
N MET A 179 23.66 17.90 11.66
CA MET A 179 24.11 17.02 10.57
C MET A 179 23.33 17.24 9.27
N VAL A 180 22.01 17.42 9.34
CA VAL A 180 21.17 17.76 8.18
C VAL A 180 21.60 19.09 7.58
N GLU A 181 21.85 20.11 8.42
CA GLU A 181 22.33 21.42 7.97
C GLU A 181 23.70 21.31 7.30
N PHE A 182 24.62 20.53 7.89
CA PHE A 182 25.93 20.26 7.31
C PHE A 182 25.80 19.58 5.95
N ILE A 183 25.09 18.44 5.85
CA ILE A 183 24.98 17.70 4.59
C ILE A 183 24.28 18.54 3.53
N GLY A 184 23.11 19.11 3.83
CA GLY A 184 22.34 19.90 2.87
C GLY A 184 23.01 21.20 2.43
N SER A 185 24.03 21.67 3.14
CA SER A 185 24.86 22.81 2.72
C SER A 185 26.14 22.40 1.97
N ARG A 186 26.48 21.11 1.93
CA ARG A 186 27.75 20.58 1.39
C ARG A 186 27.59 19.63 0.21
N VAL A 187 26.49 18.88 0.17
CA VAL A 187 26.22 17.85 -0.83
C VAL A 187 25.13 18.36 -1.77
N GLU A 188 25.43 18.39 -3.07
CA GLU A 188 24.49 18.80 -4.11
C GLU A 188 23.81 17.57 -4.72
N TYR A 189 22.55 17.73 -5.14
CA TYR A 189 21.85 16.68 -5.88
C TYR A 189 22.38 16.67 -7.32
N PRO A 190 22.76 15.51 -7.89
CA PRO A 190 23.32 15.43 -9.23
C PRO A 190 22.33 15.94 -10.29
N SER A 191 22.81 16.80 -11.20
CA SER A 191 21.98 17.33 -12.28
C SER A 191 22.01 16.40 -13.50
N GLY A 192 20.85 15.88 -13.93
CA GLY A 192 20.71 15.23 -15.24
C GLY A 192 20.99 13.72 -15.28
N GLU A 193 21.16 13.06 -14.13
CA GLU A 193 21.37 11.61 -14.02
C GLU A 193 20.36 10.98 -13.05
N GLU A 194 19.10 10.82 -13.48
CA GLU A 194 18.05 10.19 -12.65
C GLU A 194 18.25 8.66 -12.49
N LEU A 195 19.09 8.05 -13.33
CA LEU A 195 19.40 6.61 -13.32
C LEU A 195 20.90 6.39 -13.14
N ARG A 196 21.36 6.47 -11.88
CA ARG A 196 22.75 6.25 -11.48
C ARG A 196 22.83 5.13 -10.43
N PRO A 197 23.97 4.43 -10.32
CA PRO A 197 24.18 3.49 -9.24
C PRO A 197 24.33 4.23 -7.89
N PRO A 198 23.94 3.58 -6.78
CA PRO A 198 24.13 4.15 -5.45
C PRO A 198 25.62 4.26 -5.10
N GLN A 199 25.93 5.17 -4.19
CA GLN A 199 27.29 5.47 -3.77
C GLN A 199 27.54 5.14 -2.29
N TYR A 200 28.80 4.82 -1.99
CA TYR A 200 29.25 4.81 -0.60
C TYR A 200 29.35 6.24 -0.05
N PRO A 201 29.26 6.44 1.27
CA PRO A 201 29.39 7.76 1.89
C PRO A 201 30.69 8.49 1.51
N SER A 202 31.78 7.75 1.29
CA SER A 202 33.08 8.30 0.87
C SER A 202 33.13 8.78 -0.58
N GLN A 203 32.18 8.37 -1.42
CA GLN A 203 32.02 8.90 -2.77
C GLN A 203 31.09 10.12 -2.74
N THR A 204 30.03 10.07 -1.91
CA THR A 204 29.10 11.19 -1.72
C THR A 204 29.77 12.43 -1.13
N LEU A 205 30.65 12.26 -0.13
CA LEU A 205 31.45 13.34 0.45
C LEU A 205 32.91 12.92 0.57
N PRO A 206 33.76 13.10 -0.48
CA PRO A 206 35.12 12.54 -0.53
C PRO A 206 36.08 13.01 0.57
N SER A 207 35.87 14.23 1.08
CA SER A 207 36.63 14.74 2.21
C SER A 207 35.86 15.85 2.94
N PRO A 208 36.18 16.15 4.22
CA PRO A 208 35.48 17.19 5.00
C PRO A 208 35.57 18.61 4.41
N GLY A 209 36.56 18.86 3.54
CA GLY A 209 36.83 20.17 2.95
C GLY A 209 36.21 20.39 1.57
N GLU A 210 35.68 19.34 0.94
CA GLU A 210 35.19 19.37 -0.43
C GLU A 210 33.67 19.49 -0.51
N ARG A 211 33.18 19.81 -1.72
CA ARG A 211 31.76 19.71 -2.07
C ARG A 211 31.46 18.25 -2.40
N GLY A 212 30.36 17.74 -1.85
CA GLY A 212 29.85 16.41 -2.19
C GLY A 212 28.80 16.48 -3.29
N GLU A 213 28.50 15.33 -3.87
CA GLU A 213 27.39 15.14 -4.79
C GLU A 213 26.74 13.79 -4.50
N GLY A 214 25.41 13.74 -4.44
CA GLY A 214 24.67 12.49 -4.24
C GLY A 214 23.16 12.73 -4.22
N ASP A 215 22.42 11.72 -4.66
CA ASP A 215 20.96 11.72 -4.65
C ASP A 215 20.38 11.29 -3.29
N CYS A 216 19.13 10.82 -3.28
CA CYS A 216 18.35 10.59 -2.06
C CYS A 216 18.93 9.51 -1.13
N ASP A 217 19.34 8.37 -1.69
CA ASP A 217 19.93 7.27 -0.96
C ASP A 217 21.41 7.51 -0.66
N ASP A 218 22.15 8.21 -1.53
CA ASP A 218 23.52 8.66 -1.26
C ASP A 218 23.59 9.57 -0.01
N GLN A 219 22.77 10.63 0.02
CA GLN A 219 22.72 11.56 1.15
C GLN A 219 22.19 10.90 2.42
N SER A 220 21.21 10.01 2.29
CA SER A 220 20.70 9.22 3.42
C SER A 220 21.77 8.29 3.98
N THR A 221 22.55 7.64 3.12
CA THR A 221 23.63 6.73 3.48
C THR A 221 24.77 7.47 4.19
N LEU A 222 25.10 8.67 3.74
CA LEU A 222 26.02 9.57 4.45
C LEU A 222 25.50 9.95 5.84
N LEU A 223 24.25 10.39 5.95
CA LEU A 223 23.65 10.75 7.24
C LEU A 223 23.63 9.56 8.21
N ILE A 224 23.23 8.37 7.75
CA ILE A 224 23.23 7.16 8.59
C ILE A 224 24.64 6.84 9.07
N THR A 225 25.67 6.97 8.23
CA THR A 225 27.08 6.76 8.63
C THR A 225 27.45 7.67 9.79
N MET A 226 27.12 8.95 9.67
CA MET A 226 27.39 9.95 10.71
C MET A 226 26.64 9.63 12.00
N LEU A 227 25.33 9.35 11.92
CA LEU A 227 24.49 9.05 13.08
C LEU A 227 24.93 7.77 13.82
N ARG A 228 25.17 6.68 13.08
CA ARG A 228 25.58 5.41 13.67
C ARG A 228 26.92 5.51 14.39
N SER A 229 27.87 6.24 13.82
CA SER A 229 29.21 6.42 14.39
C SER A 229 29.23 7.10 15.76
N ILE A 230 28.17 7.83 16.10
CA ILE A 230 28.00 8.51 17.40
C ILE A 230 26.89 7.89 18.26
N GLY A 231 26.38 6.73 17.88
CA GLY A 231 25.43 5.95 18.67
C GLY A 231 23.95 6.32 18.49
N ILE A 232 23.57 7.02 17.41
CA ILE A 232 22.16 7.26 17.06
C ILE A 232 21.70 6.15 16.09
N PRO A 233 20.70 5.31 16.48
CA PRO A 233 20.15 4.27 15.62
C PRO A 233 19.55 4.85 14.35
N ALA A 234 19.97 4.35 13.19
CA ALA A 234 19.46 4.81 11.91
C ALA A 234 19.50 3.69 10.86
N TYR A 235 18.56 3.69 9.91
CA TYR A 235 18.57 2.79 8.74
C TYR A 235 18.00 3.50 7.51
N LEU A 236 18.29 2.95 6.32
CA LEU A 236 17.75 3.45 5.07
C LEU A 236 16.41 2.78 4.80
N GLN A 237 15.39 3.58 4.51
CA GLN A 237 14.08 3.14 4.02
C GLN A 237 13.93 3.60 2.58
N THR A 238 13.53 2.70 1.69
CA THR A 238 13.16 3.02 0.31
C THR A 238 11.65 2.93 0.13
N GLY A 239 11.16 3.60 -0.92
CA GLY A 239 9.76 3.53 -1.30
C GLY A 239 9.46 4.31 -2.57
N GLY A 240 8.25 4.14 -3.09
CA GLY A 240 7.74 4.86 -4.23
C GLY A 240 6.84 6.01 -3.80
N VAL A 241 7.18 7.25 -4.15
CA VAL A 241 6.29 8.41 -4.07
C VAL A 241 5.26 8.29 -5.19
N LEU A 242 3.99 8.09 -4.82
CA LEU A 242 2.91 7.85 -5.77
C LEU A 242 2.33 9.16 -6.29
N SER A 243 2.53 9.44 -7.58
CA SER A 243 1.99 10.61 -8.25
C SER A 243 1.65 10.27 -9.70
N THR A 244 0.36 10.37 -10.07
CA THR A 244 -0.12 10.00 -11.42
C THR A 244 0.49 10.84 -12.55
N ASP A 245 1.04 12.00 -12.22
CA ASP A 245 1.67 12.92 -13.17
C ASP A 245 3.17 12.65 -13.34
N TYR A 246 3.76 11.82 -12.47
CA TYR A 246 5.15 11.42 -12.58
C TYR A 246 5.36 10.39 -13.69
N SER A 247 6.39 10.60 -14.49
CA SER A 247 6.85 9.62 -15.47
C SER A 247 8.35 9.73 -15.67
N LEU A 248 9.02 8.58 -15.74
CA LEU A 248 10.44 8.44 -16.03
C LEU A 248 10.60 7.44 -17.17
N ASN A 249 11.44 7.78 -18.15
CA ASN A 249 11.89 6.83 -19.16
C ASN A 249 13.38 7.01 -19.35
N GLY A 250 14.12 5.91 -19.33
CA GLY A 250 15.57 5.97 -19.46
C GLY A 250 16.19 4.64 -19.79
N ASN A 251 17.45 4.70 -20.19
CA ASN A 251 18.29 3.56 -20.42
C ASN A 251 19.58 3.73 -19.60
N THR A 252 20.01 2.67 -18.95
CA THR A 252 21.24 2.62 -18.15
C THR A 252 21.93 1.26 -18.35
N TRP A 253 23.02 1.04 -17.63
CA TRP A 253 23.84 -0.18 -17.71
C TRP A 253 24.31 -0.47 -19.14
N ASP A 254 24.85 0.55 -19.81
CA ASP A 254 25.37 0.47 -21.19
C ASP A 254 24.37 -0.10 -22.21
N GLY A 255 23.07 0.17 -22.05
CA GLY A 255 22.03 -0.37 -22.92
C GLY A 255 21.27 -1.56 -22.33
N HIS A 256 21.82 -2.22 -21.30
CA HIS A 256 21.27 -3.46 -20.78
C HIS A 256 20.02 -3.30 -19.94
N LEU A 257 19.72 -2.10 -19.44
CA LEU A 257 18.52 -1.82 -18.67
C LEU A 257 17.75 -0.65 -19.29
N THR A 258 16.50 -0.92 -19.67
CA THR A 258 15.53 0.10 -20.08
C THR A 258 14.41 0.16 -19.06
N ILE A 259 14.11 1.35 -18.56
CA ILE A 259 13.09 1.58 -17.54
C ILE A 259 12.04 2.54 -18.09
N SER A 260 10.77 2.21 -17.85
CA SER A 260 9.62 3.08 -18.04
C SER A 260 8.75 3.03 -16.78
N SER A 261 8.76 4.09 -15.99
CA SER A 261 7.97 4.20 -14.76
C SER A 261 6.92 5.30 -14.94
N ARG A 262 5.67 5.01 -14.58
CA ARG A 262 4.54 5.96 -14.59
C ARG A 262 3.79 5.87 -13.28
N GLY A 263 3.50 7.01 -12.66
CA GLY A 263 2.70 7.02 -11.43
C GLY A 263 3.52 6.83 -10.14
N ILE A 264 4.82 6.56 -10.24
CA ILE A 264 5.69 6.22 -9.12
C ILE A 264 7.11 6.76 -9.37
N GLY A 265 7.63 7.52 -8.42
CA GLY A 265 9.04 7.93 -8.36
C GLY A 265 9.72 7.30 -7.14
N TRP A 266 10.79 6.54 -7.37
CA TRP A 266 11.53 5.88 -6.30
C TRP A 266 12.33 6.89 -5.47
N HIS A 267 12.36 6.68 -4.16
CA HIS A 267 12.98 7.59 -3.20
C HIS A 267 13.54 6.83 -2.00
N GLY A 268 14.61 7.35 -1.40
CA GLY A 268 15.23 6.83 -0.20
C GLY A 268 15.33 7.90 0.89
N TRP A 269 15.08 7.51 2.15
CA TRP A 269 15.24 8.41 3.30
C TRP A 269 15.76 7.67 4.54
N VAL A 270 16.20 8.42 5.54
CA VAL A 270 16.65 7.87 6.81
C VAL A 270 15.47 7.67 7.75
N GLU A 271 15.36 6.52 8.40
CA GLU A 271 14.59 6.37 9.63
C GLU A 271 15.57 6.41 10.81
N ALA A 272 15.47 7.43 11.65
CA ALA A 272 16.32 7.63 12.83
C ALA A 272 15.52 7.47 14.11
N TYR A 273 16.11 6.89 15.16
CA TYR A 273 15.46 6.78 16.46
C TYR A 273 15.68 8.04 17.30
N ILE A 274 14.60 8.78 17.55
CA ILE A 274 14.63 10.07 18.24
C ILE A 274 13.73 10.00 19.49
N PRO A 275 14.30 9.88 20.70
CA PRO A 275 13.51 9.90 21.94
C PRO A 275 12.79 11.24 22.14
N PRO A 276 11.57 11.24 22.71
CA PRO A 276 10.77 10.09 23.13
C PRO A 276 9.85 9.53 22.01
N TRP A 277 9.97 10.03 20.77
CA TRP A 277 9.03 9.73 19.68
C TRP A 277 9.26 8.39 18.98
N GLY A 278 10.46 7.83 19.08
CA GLY A 278 10.84 6.59 18.41
C GLY A 278 11.36 6.82 16.99
N TRP A 279 11.04 5.93 16.05
CA TRP A 279 11.50 6.02 14.66
C TRP A 279 10.79 7.15 13.91
N LEU A 280 11.57 8.11 13.44
CA LEU A 280 11.09 9.23 12.64
C LEU A 280 11.86 9.32 11.32
N PRO A 281 11.18 9.71 10.23
CA PRO A 281 11.84 9.93 8.95
C PRO A 281 12.68 11.22 9.02
N VAL A 282 13.87 11.18 8.43
CA VAL A 282 14.77 12.32 8.22
C VAL A 282 15.16 12.31 6.74
N ASP A 283 14.55 13.21 5.97
CA ASP A 283 14.66 13.27 4.52
C ASP A 283 15.23 14.63 4.10
N ILE A 284 16.52 14.65 3.82
CA ILE A 284 17.25 15.87 3.44
C ILE A 284 16.74 16.34 2.08
N THR A 285 16.65 15.43 1.11
CA THR A 285 16.32 15.74 -0.29
C THR A 285 14.91 16.28 -0.52
N TYR A 286 13.94 15.89 0.32
CA TYR A 286 12.55 16.35 0.22
C TYR A 286 12.27 17.52 1.17
N GLY A 287 12.85 17.47 2.37
CA GLY A 287 12.52 18.41 3.45
C GLY A 287 13.49 19.58 3.61
N TYR A 288 14.73 19.48 3.11
CA TYR A 288 15.78 20.47 3.31
C TYR A 288 16.45 20.87 1.99
N TYR A 289 16.00 21.98 1.40
CA TYR A 289 16.47 22.51 0.12
C TYR A 289 16.67 24.03 0.24
N PRO A 290 17.33 24.72 -0.72
CA PRO A 290 17.79 26.11 -0.54
C PRO A 290 16.71 27.13 -0.09
N GLN A 291 15.45 26.91 -0.44
CA GLN A 291 14.33 27.78 -0.03
C GLN A 291 13.71 27.39 1.32
N ARG A 292 14.13 26.27 1.93
CA ARG A 292 13.68 25.74 3.22
C ARG A 292 14.89 25.28 4.06
N GLN A 293 15.67 26.24 4.54
CA GLN A 293 16.86 26.04 5.38
C GLN A 293 16.50 25.90 6.87
N ASN A 294 15.51 25.07 7.19
CA ASN A 294 15.22 24.68 8.57
C ASN A 294 15.44 23.17 8.70
N PRO A 295 16.43 22.70 9.45
CA PRO A 295 16.71 21.26 9.54
C PRO A 295 15.55 20.41 10.04
N LEU A 296 14.65 20.96 10.88
CA LEU A 296 13.43 20.25 11.31
C LEU A 296 12.46 19.97 10.15
N SER A 297 12.60 20.68 9.03
CA SER A 297 11.83 20.41 7.83
C SER A 297 12.17 19.07 7.18
N SER A 298 13.37 18.54 7.37
CA SER A 298 13.73 17.18 6.94
C SER A 298 12.84 16.09 7.56
N ILE A 299 12.26 16.36 8.73
CA ILE A 299 11.31 15.44 9.38
C ILE A 299 9.88 15.80 8.98
N LYS A 300 9.49 17.07 9.20
CA LYS A 300 8.10 17.55 9.05
C LYS A 300 7.58 17.48 7.62
N TYR A 301 8.47 17.58 6.65
CA TYR A 301 8.16 17.58 5.23
C TYR A 301 8.98 16.50 4.50
N SER A 302 9.27 15.40 5.18
CA SER A 302 9.77 14.20 4.51
C SER A 302 8.74 13.64 3.55
N ALA A 303 9.18 12.93 2.51
CA ALA A 303 8.27 12.30 1.56
C ALA A 303 7.23 11.42 2.26
N SER A 304 7.66 10.61 3.23
CA SER A 304 6.76 9.72 3.99
C SER A 304 5.77 10.46 4.90
N ALA A 305 6.00 11.74 5.21
CA ALA A 305 5.09 12.57 6.00
C ALA A 305 4.06 13.34 5.17
N THR A 306 4.44 13.78 3.96
CA THR A 306 3.61 14.70 3.15
C THR A 306 2.98 14.05 1.94
N GLU A 307 3.52 12.92 1.47
CA GLU A 307 3.09 12.26 0.24
C GLU A 307 2.43 10.91 0.50
N HIS A 308 1.87 10.35 -0.57
CA HIS A 308 1.45 8.96 -0.61
C HIS A 308 2.65 8.10 -0.99
N VAL A 309 3.30 7.51 0.02
CA VAL A 309 4.49 6.69 -0.18
C VAL A 309 4.14 5.22 -0.01
N LEU A 310 4.54 4.41 -1.00
CA LEU A 310 4.59 2.96 -0.92
C LEU A 310 5.95 2.57 -0.37
N GLU A 311 6.03 2.22 0.91
CA GLU A 311 7.25 1.70 1.53
C GLU A 311 7.65 0.39 0.85
N SER A 312 8.95 0.25 0.58
CA SER A 312 9.56 -0.89 -0.08
C SER A 312 10.57 -1.56 0.85
N GLU A 313 11.85 -1.58 0.48
CA GLU A 313 12.91 -2.21 1.25
C GLU A 313 13.42 -1.31 2.38
N LYS A 314 13.97 -1.98 3.40
CA LYS A 314 14.73 -1.39 4.47
C LYS A 314 16.14 -1.97 4.46
N TYR A 315 17.15 -1.12 4.57
CA TYR A 315 18.54 -1.54 4.65
C TYR A 315 19.13 -1.10 5.98
N SER A 316 19.55 -2.08 6.79
CA SER A 316 20.20 -1.84 8.07
C SER A 316 21.56 -2.54 8.22
N ASN A 317 21.74 -3.71 7.64
CA ASN A 317 22.97 -4.50 7.71
C ASN A 317 23.52 -4.83 6.33
N MET A 318 22.65 -4.84 5.32
CA MET A 318 23.01 -5.18 3.96
C MET A 318 23.90 -4.13 3.32
N ASP A 319 24.87 -4.61 2.55
CA ASP A 319 25.71 -3.77 1.69
C ASP A 319 25.03 -3.60 0.32
N PHE A 320 23.93 -2.84 0.31
CA PHE A 320 23.09 -2.63 -0.88
C PHE A 320 23.85 -1.93 -2.01
N VAL A 321 24.83 -1.08 -1.69
CA VAL A 321 25.72 -0.44 -2.67
C VAL A 321 26.55 -1.51 -3.38
N ALA A 322 27.22 -2.39 -2.63
CA ALA A 322 27.97 -3.49 -3.22
C ALA A 322 27.10 -4.43 -4.05
N GLU A 323 25.88 -4.70 -3.61
CA GLU A 323 24.94 -5.55 -4.33
C GLU A 323 24.52 -4.94 -5.65
N SER A 324 24.03 -3.70 -5.65
CA SER A 324 23.65 -2.97 -6.86
C SER A 324 24.76 -2.92 -7.90
N LEU A 325 26.00 -2.64 -7.47
CA LEU A 325 27.17 -2.62 -8.36
C LEU A 325 27.52 -4.01 -8.90
N ARG A 326 27.38 -5.08 -8.09
CA ARG A 326 27.60 -6.45 -8.55
C ARG A 326 26.55 -6.86 -9.58
N THR A 327 25.28 -6.52 -9.35
CA THR A 327 24.17 -6.78 -10.27
C THR A 327 24.38 -6.07 -11.58
N GLU A 328 24.67 -4.76 -11.54
CA GLU A 328 24.98 -3.97 -12.74
C GLU A 328 26.11 -4.62 -13.55
N GLU A 329 27.27 -4.87 -12.93
CA GLU A 329 28.41 -5.47 -13.62
C GLU A 329 28.11 -6.88 -14.16
N ARG A 330 27.37 -7.69 -13.40
CA ARG A 330 26.94 -9.03 -13.83
C ARG A 330 26.09 -8.95 -15.10
N ILE A 331 25.12 -8.04 -15.13
CA ILE A 331 24.20 -7.88 -16.25
C ILE A 331 24.94 -7.32 -17.48
N LYS A 332 25.74 -6.27 -17.31
CA LYS A 332 26.54 -5.64 -18.39
C LYS A 332 27.52 -6.59 -19.05
N ARG A 333 28.09 -7.53 -18.27
CA ARG A 333 29.02 -8.54 -18.79
C ARG A 333 28.33 -9.76 -19.38
N SER A 334 27.01 -9.80 -19.35
CA SER A 334 26.21 -10.90 -19.84
C SER A 334 25.50 -10.59 -21.16
N SER A 335 24.80 -11.58 -21.70
CA SER A 335 23.93 -11.40 -22.87
C SER A 335 22.51 -10.95 -22.52
N LEU A 336 22.23 -10.70 -21.24
CA LEU A 336 20.90 -10.38 -20.74
C LEU A 336 20.60 -8.89 -20.89
N TYR A 337 19.43 -8.59 -21.44
CA TYR A 337 18.86 -7.24 -21.51
C TYR A 337 17.52 -7.24 -20.77
N LEU A 338 17.28 -6.18 -19.99
CA LEU A 338 16.16 -6.02 -19.09
C LEU A 338 15.31 -4.83 -19.54
N HIS A 339 14.02 -5.07 -19.78
CA HIS A 339 13.04 -4.00 -19.99
C HIS A 339 12.05 -4.01 -18.84
N VAL A 340 12.05 -2.94 -18.04
CA VAL A 340 11.21 -2.77 -16.85
C VAL A 340 10.15 -1.71 -17.15
N GLU A 341 8.89 -2.10 -17.00
CA GLU A 341 7.74 -1.23 -17.10
C GLU A 341 6.99 -1.24 -15.77
N GLU A 342 6.84 -0.09 -15.14
CA GLU A 342 6.14 0.08 -13.88
C GLU A 342 5.02 1.10 -14.04
N GLU A 343 3.82 0.75 -13.59
CA GLU A 343 2.68 1.65 -13.63
C GLU A 343 1.93 1.62 -12.30
N VAL A 344 1.71 2.81 -11.73
CA VAL A 344 0.79 3.01 -10.62
C VAL A 344 -0.42 3.80 -11.09
N TYR A 345 -1.60 3.31 -10.72
CA TYR A 345 -2.86 3.98 -11.02
C TYR A 345 -3.89 3.73 -9.93
N THR A 346 -4.88 4.61 -9.86
CA THR A 346 -6.00 4.52 -8.92
C THR A 346 -7.11 3.63 -9.48
N ARG A 347 -8.04 3.20 -8.62
CA ARG A 347 -9.17 2.36 -9.03
C ARG A 347 -10.00 2.93 -10.20
N SER A 348 -10.26 4.24 -10.24
CA SER A 348 -11.03 4.85 -11.32
C SER A 348 -10.34 4.74 -12.68
N LEU A 349 -9.00 4.77 -12.69
CA LEU A 349 -8.19 4.55 -13.88
C LEU A 349 -8.05 3.05 -14.21
N PHE A 350 -7.99 2.18 -13.20
CA PHE A 350 -7.99 0.73 -13.39
C PHE A 350 -9.26 0.24 -14.09
N ASP A 351 -10.44 0.65 -13.62
CA ASP A 351 -11.73 0.25 -14.20
C ASP A 351 -11.90 0.75 -15.65
N ASN A 352 -11.23 1.85 -16.01
CA ASN A 352 -11.20 2.39 -17.38
C ASN A 352 -10.20 1.63 -18.28
N ASN A 353 -9.06 1.20 -17.73
CA ASN A 353 -8.05 0.42 -18.46
C ASN A 353 -8.42 -1.07 -18.58
N LEU A 354 -9.17 -1.62 -17.62
CA LEU A 354 -9.89 -2.89 -17.75
C LEU A 354 -11.15 -2.66 -18.61
N ASN A 355 -10.95 -2.45 -19.90
CA ASN A 355 -12.02 -2.45 -20.87
C ASN A 355 -12.51 -3.90 -21.06
N TRP A 356 -13.26 -4.43 -20.07
CA TRP A 356 -14.10 -5.60 -20.25
C TRP A 356 -14.95 -5.34 -21.48
N GLY A 357 -14.69 -6.08 -22.56
CA GLY A 357 -15.31 -5.80 -23.85
C GLY A 357 -16.82 -5.58 -23.68
N GLU A 358 -17.35 -4.50 -24.25
CA GLU A 358 -18.77 -4.16 -24.35
C GLU A 358 -19.76 -5.36 -24.33
N PRO A 359 -19.53 -6.47 -25.05
CA PRO A 359 -20.39 -7.67 -24.97
C PRO A 359 -20.53 -8.30 -23.57
N LEU A 360 -19.47 -8.32 -22.75
CA LEU A 360 -19.50 -8.91 -21.40
C LEU A 360 -20.29 -8.05 -20.41
N LYS A 361 -20.14 -6.72 -20.48
CA LYS A 361 -20.94 -5.77 -19.68
C LYS A 361 -22.43 -5.89 -20.00
N LYS A 362 -22.79 -5.97 -21.29
CA LYS A 362 -24.19 -6.18 -21.72
C LYS A 362 -24.76 -7.53 -21.25
N SER A 363 -23.95 -8.58 -21.27
CA SER A 363 -24.36 -9.92 -20.85
C SER A 363 -24.65 -9.99 -19.34
N ILE A 364 -23.85 -9.32 -18.51
CA ILE A 364 -24.05 -9.25 -17.05
C ILE A 364 -25.30 -8.42 -16.71
N ILE A 365 -25.48 -7.27 -17.38
CA ILE A 365 -26.68 -6.43 -17.18
C ILE A 365 -27.95 -7.21 -17.56
N LEU A 366 -27.91 -7.95 -18.67
CA LEU A 366 -29.03 -8.79 -19.10
C LEU A 366 -29.34 -9.90 -18.09
N LEU A 367 -28.32 -10.54 -17.52
CA LEU A 367 -28.47 -11.57 -16.50
C LEU A 367 -29.14 -11.03 -15.22
N ILE A 368 -28.71 -9.85 -14.76
CA ILE A 368 -29.31 -9.18 -13.58
C ILE A 368 -30.78 -8.83 -13.82
N LEU A 369 -31.10 -8.32 -15.02
CA LEU A 369 -32.48 -8.04 -15.42
C LEU A 369 -33.36 -9.29 -15.42
N LEU A 370 -32.87 -10.41 -15.97
CA LEU A 370 -33.59 -11.69 -15.99
C LEU A 370 -33.84 -12.24 -14.59
N LEU A 371 -32.84 -12.18 -13.70
CA LEU A 371 -32.98 -12.60 -12.30
C LEU A 371 -34.00 -11.74 -11.55
N THR A 372 -34.01 -10.42 -11.81
CA THR A 372 -34.97 -9.50 -11.19
C THR A 372 -36.40 -9.81 -11.62
N ILE A 373 -36.63 -10.06 -12.91
CA ILE A 373 -37.94 -10.46 -13.45
C ILE A 373 -38.39 -11.78 -12.82
N LEU A 374 -37.49 -12.76 -12.71
CA LEU A 374 -37.80 -14.05 -12.09
C LEU A 374 -38.28 -13.89 -10.64
N VAL A 375 -37.60 -13.07 -9.85
CA VAL A 375 -37.99 -12.79 -8.46
C VAL A 375 -39.38 -12.14 -8.39
N ILE A 376 -39.67 -11.19 -9.28
CA ILE A 376 -40.99 -10.53 -9.35
C ILE A 376 -42.08 -11.55 -9.71
N VAL A 377 -41.83 -12.43 -10.68
CA VAL A 377 -42.78 -13.48 -11.07
C VAL A 377 -43.04 -14.43 -9.91
N LEU A 378 -42.00 -14.92 -9.23
CA LEU A 378 -42.14 -15.80 -8.08
C LEU A 378 -42.89 -15.14 -6.92
N ALA A 379 -42.60 -13.87 -6.63
CA ALA A 379 -43.31 -13.09 -5.63
C ALA A 379 -44.80 -12.91 -6.00
N THR A 380 -45.08 -12.65 -7.28
CA THR A 380 -46.45 -12.48 -7.78
C THR A 380 -47.23 -13.80 -7.70
N LEU A 381 -46.65 -14.91 -8.12
CA LEU A 381 -47.24 -16.25 -7.99
C LEU A 381 -47.53 -16.60 -6.53
N TYR A 382 -46.58 -16.34 -5.63
CA TYR A 382 -46.78 -16.52 -4.21
C TYR A 382 -47.93 -15.65 -3.65
N LEU A 383 -48.04 -14.39 -4.08
CA LEU A 383 -49.14 -13.51 -3.68
C LEU A 383 -50.50 -13.98 -4.22
N LEU A 384 -50.54 -14.52 -5.45
CA LEU A 384 -51.75 -15.11 -6.04
C LEU A 384 -52.18 -16.38 -5.31
N GLU A 385 -51.24 -17.28 -5.01
CA GLU A 385 -51.50 -18.49 -4.23
C GLU A 385 -51.98 -18.14 -2.81
N ARG A 386 -51.36 -17.14 -2.17
CA ARG A 386 -51.81 -16.63 -0.87
C ARG A 386 -53.23 -16.05 -0.94
N ARG A 387 -53.59 -15.33 -2.01
CA ARG A 387 -54.95 -14.82 -2.21
C ARG A 387 -55.97 -15.96 -2.41
N ALA A 388 -55.62 -16.99 -3.18
CA ALA A 388 -56.48 -18.16 -3.38
C ALA A 388 -56.71 -18.93 -2.06
N TYR A 389 -55.65 -19.15 -1.28
CA TYR A 389 -55.72 -19.77 0.04
C TYR A 389 -56.61 -18.97 1.01
N LEU A 390 -56.51 -17.64 1.01
CA LEU A 390 -57.34 -16.78 1.87
C LEU A 390 -58.82 -16.74 1.44
N LYS A 391 -59.11 -16.82 0.13
CA LYS A 391 -60.50 -16.95 -0.35
C LYS A 391 -61.13 -18.30 0.05
N GLY A 392 -60.36 -19.38 -0.01
CA GLY A 392 -60.80 -20.71 0.48
C GLY A 392 -61.13 -20.70 1.97
N PHE A 393 -60.34 -19.99 2.78
CA PHE A 393 -60.58 -19.83 4.22
C PHE A 393 -61.84 -19.02 4.55
N ASN A 394 -62.17 -17.99 3.76
CA ASN A 394 -63.39 -17.20 3.97
C ASN A 394 -64.66 -17.99 3.65
N ASN A 395 -64.63 -18.89 2.66
CA ASN A 395 -65.78 -19.75 2.35
C ASN A 395 -66.05 -20.75 3.48
N VAL A 396 -65.01 -21.36 4.06
CA VAL A 396 -65.13 -22.26 5.22
C VAL A 396 -65.62 -21.53 6.47
N ARG A 397 -65.23 -20.25 6.67
CA ARG A 397 -65.67 -19.45 7.82
C ARG A 397 -67.14 -19.03 7.72
N ILE A 398 -67.67 -18.78 6.52
CA ILE A 398 -69.11 -18.53 6.31
C ILE A 398 -69.93 -19.80 6.59
N GLU A 399 -69.40 -20.97 6.25
CA GLU A 399 -70.06 -22.26 6.48
C GLU A 399 -70.08 -22.66 7.97
N ILE A 400 -68.98 -22.42 8.70
CA ILE A 400 -68.92 -22.62 10.15
C ILE A 400 -69.80 -21.61 10.91
N LEU A 401 -69.89 -20.35 10.47
CA LEU A 401 -70.80 -19.37 11.07
C LEU A 401 -72.28 -19.71 10.86
N ARG A 402 -72.65 -20.46 9.81
CA ARG A 402 -74.02 -21.00 9.65
C ARG A 402 -74.31 -22.19 10.57
N LEU A 403 -73.30 -22.96 10.97
CA LEU A 403 -73.45 -24.15 11.82
C LEU A 403 -73.38 -23.86 13.33
N THR A 404 -73.13 -22.62 13.74
CA THR A 404 -72.95 -22.24 15.16
C THR A 404 -74.00 -21.25 15.66
N ILE A 405 -75.20 -21.27 15.10
CA ILE A 405 -76.40 -20.64 15.70
C ILE A 405 -77.38 -21.78 16.02
N PRO A 406 -77.48 -22.23 17.29
CA PRO A 406 -78.45 -23.25 17.70
C PRO A 406 -79.88 -22.71 17.67
N ASP A 407 -80.77 -23.44 17.00
CA ASP A 407 -82.22 -23.31 17.08
C ASP A 407 -82.67 -23.66 18.51
N ASN A 408 -82.93 -22.63 19.31
CA ASN A 408 -83.70 -22.59 20.57
C ASN A 408 -82.94 -21.88 21.69
N LEU A 409 -83.12 -20.56 21.76
CA LEU A 409 -83.12 -19.84 23.02
C LEU A 409 -84.14 -18.69 22.92
N ASP A 410 -85.28 -18.99 23.52
CA ASP A 410 -86.23 -18.17 24.26
C ASP A 410 -86.66 -16.77 23.77
N VAL A 411 -87.96 -16.55 23.93
CA VAL A 411 -88.83 -15.56 23.29
C VAL A 411 -88.68 -14.13 23.82
N GLU A 412 -87.72 -13.83 24.68
CA GLU A 412 -87.71 -12.56 25.44
C GLU A 412 -86.53 -11.60 25.13
N MET A 413 -85.97 -11.63 23.92
CA MET A 413 -85.04 -10.58 23.47
C MET A 413 -85.13 -10.18 21.99
N GLN A 414 -86.24 -10.49 21.29
CA GLN A 414 -86.50 -9.99 19.94
C GLN A 414 -86.91 -8.50 19.88
N HIS A 415 -86.92 -7.78 20.99
CA HIS A 415 -87.36 -6.37 21.03
C HIS A 415 -86.23 -5.34 21.22
N LYS A 416 -84.95 -5.74 21.24
CA LYS A 416 -83.82 -4.81 21.52
C LYS A 416 -82.71 -4.68 20.46
N LEU A 417 -82.83 -5.31 19.29
CA LEU A 417 -81.84 -5.16 18.20
C LEU A 417 -82.39 -4.55 16.90
N ARG A 418 -83.59 -3.94 16.96
CA ARG A 418 -84.18 -3.21 15.83
C ARG A 418 -83.81 -1.72 15.78
N VAL A 419 -82.80 -1.28 16.55
CA VAL A 419 -82.36 0.12 16.60
C VAL A 419 -80.84 0.19 16.74
N THR A 420 -80.10 -0.14 15.68
CA THR A 420 -78.76 0.40 15.33
C THR A 420 -78.24 -0.26 14.06
N ASN A 421 -79.01 -0.17 12.98
CA ASN A 421 -78.50 -0.38 11.63
C ASN A 421 -78.96 0.79 10.78
N LEU A 422 -78.29 1.93 10.95
CA LEU A 422 -78.30 3.10 10.08
C LEU A 422 -77.14 4.00 10.53
N LYS A 423 -76.29 4.42 9.57
CA LYS A 423 -75.06 5.23 9.68
C LYS A 423 -73.80 4.39 9.93
N THR A 424 -72.76 4.42 9.11
CA THR A 424 -72.31 5.44 8.17
C THR A 424 -71.33 4.80 7.18
N SER A 425 -71.57 5.10 5.92
CA SER A 425 -70.62 5.07 4.81
C SER A 425 -69.52 6.11 5.00
N ASP A 426 -68.48 5.96 4.17
CA ASP A 426 -67.48 6.95 3.79
C ASP A 426 -66.35 7.25 4.80
N ILE A 427 -65.11 6.95 4.38
CA ILE A 427 -64.03 7.94 4.23
C ILE A 427 -62.97 7.37 3.28
N SER A 428 -62.54 8.26 2.41
CA SER A 428 -61.76 8.15 1.20
C SER A 428 -60.25 7.99 1.40
N LEU A 429 -59.63 7.56 0.30
CA LEU A 429 -58.26 7.81 -0.16
C LEU A 429 -57.64 9.13 0.33
N ASN A 430 -56.43 9.00 0.88
CA ASN A 430 -55.22 9.68 0.43
C ASN A 430 -54.03 8.73 0.58
#